data_AF-A0A179D7A7-F1
#
_entry.id   AF-A0A179D7A7-F1
#
_cell.length_a   1.000
_cell.length_b   1.000
_cell.length_c   1.000
_cell.angle_alpha   90.00
_cell.angle_beta   90.00
_cell.angle_gamma   90.00
#
_symmetry.space_group_name_H-M   'P 1'
#
loop_
_entity.id
_entity.type
_entity.pdbx_description
1 polymer ?
#
loop_
_entity_poly.entity_id
_entity_poly.type
_entity_poly.pdbx_seq_one_letter_code
_entity_poly.pdbx_strand_id
1 'polypeptide(L)'
;MRDFLWEISKIFRLRFFYLVTRGHIKRLTAIYVLITSFLSLMILGGIAFFLSWPLIFPSLGPTAFLIFYAPARAMSWPRNCLLGHLTGMLCGFLIYFIFYCFSPEEAVQSEFGLTKTLFVSGAVGITALAMVLADILHPPAASTAMLSAGGYFKDPIEVLGFVLALVFIVMEGIVIHRLSGIIYPLWKGEKSEEQPFIRTKIGEVGEAPPSDDPYTNLAHRLVNRRE
;
A
#
# COMPACT_ATOMS: atom_id res chain seq x y z
N MET A 1 20.53 12.52 -21.55
CA MET A 1 19.81 11.65 -20.59
C MET A 1 18.36 12.07 -20.39
N ARG A 2 18.07 13.36 -20.16
CA ARG A 2 16.70 13.91 -20.02
C ARG A 2 15.82 13.67 -21.26
N ASP A 3 16.38 13.81 -22.46
CA ASP A 3 15.63 13.63 -23.72
C ASP A 3 15.33 12.15 -24.01
N PHE A 4 16.21 11.24 -23.60
CA PHE A 4 16.01 9.80 -23.76
C PHE A 4 14.91 9.25 -22.84
N LEU A 5 14.92 9.66 -21.56
CA LEU A 5 13.86 9.34 -20.61
C LEU A 5 12.51 9.94 -21.04
N TRP A 6 12.54 11.12 -21.66
CA TRP A 6 11.36 11.78 -22.23
C TRP A 6 10.77 10.99 -23.40
N GLU A 7 11.59 10.57 -24.37
CA GLU A 7 11.13 9.77 -25.51
C GLU A 7 10.63 8.37 -25.11
N ILE A 8 11.30 7.68 -24.18
CA ILE A 8 10.79 6.42 -23.61
C ILE A 8 9.43 6.63 -22.94
N SER A 9 9.28 7.72 -22.17
CA SER A 9 8.01 8.02 -21.50
C SER A 9 6.87 8.28 -22.50
N LYS A 10 7.14 8.92 -23.65
CA LYS A 10 6.13 9.14 -24.70
C LYS A 10 5.65 7.82 -25.28
N ILE A 11 6.56 6.91 -25.63
CA ILE A 11 6.21 5.61 -26.21
C ILE A 11 5.39 4.78 -25.23
N PHE A 12 5.77 4.79 -23.94
CA PHE A 12 5.04 4.05 -22.91
C PHE A 12 3.65 4.65 -22.65
N ARG A 13 3.54 5.99 -22.59
CA ARG A 13 2.27 6.71 -22.45
C ARG A 13 1.32 6.48 -23.61
N LEU A 14 1.81 6.58 -24.84
CA LEU A 14 1.03 6.35 -26.06
C LEU A 14 0.57 4.90 -26.16
N ARG A 15 1.44 3.91 -25.88
CA ARG A 15 1.05 2.49 -25.86
C ARG A 15 0.07 2.16 -24.75
N PHE A 16 0.26 2.71 -23.56
CA PHE A 16 -0.67 2.48 -22.44
C PHE A 16 -2.04 3.07 -22.75
N PHE A 17 -2.12 4.33 -23.20
CA PHE A 17 -3.39 4.94 -23.64
C PHE A 17 -4.04 4.17 -24.80
N TYR A 18 -3.26 3.72 -25.78
CA TYR A 18 -3.75 2.93 -26.92
C TYR A 18 -4.31 1.57 -26.47
N LEU A 19 -3.67 0.89 -25.51
CA LEU A 19 -4.12 -0.40 -24.99
C LEU A 19 -5.32 -0.27 -24.05
N VAL A 20 -5.40 0.81 -23.25
CA VAL A 20 -6.56 1.09 -22.39
C VAL A 20 -7.81 1.41 -23.23
N THR A 21 -7.65 2.09 -24.36
CA THR A 21 -8.78 2.48 -25.22
C THR A 21 -9.28 1.39 -26.16
N ARG A 22 -8.52 0.30 -26.37
CA ARG A 22 -8.91 -0.81 -27.27
C ARG A 22 -8.91 -2.22 -26.66
N GLY A 23 -8.40 -2.40 -25.45
CA GLY A 23 -8.31 -3.70 -24.79
C GLY A 23 -9.23 -3.88 -23.57
N HIS A 24 -9.36 -5.12 -23.09
CA HIS A 24 -10.03 -5.40 -21.82
C HIS A 24 -9.21 -4.84 -20.65
N ILE A 25 -9.66 -3.73 -20.05
CA ILE A 25 -8.99 -2.97 -18.97
C ILE A 25 -8.51 -3.87 -17.82
N LYS A 26 -9.29 -4.91 -17.48
CA LYS A 26 -8.92 -5.91 -16.46
C LYS A 26 -7.63 -6.66 -16.79
N ARG A 27 -7.45 -7.14 -18.02
CA ARG A 27 -6.25 -7.89 -18.44
C ARG A 27 -5.01 -7.00 -18.44
N LEU A 28 -5.14 -5.78 -18.95
CA LEU A 28 -4.04 -4.82 -18.96
C LEU A 28 -3.63 -4.43 -17.54
N THR A 29 -4.60 -4.21 -16.65
CA THR A 29 -4.35 -3.93 -15.23
C THR A 29 -3.66 -5.10 -14.54
N ALA A 30 -4.11 -6.34 -14.80
CA ALA A 30 -3.48 -7.54 -14.24
C ALA A 30 -2.01 -7.67 -14.67
N ILE A 31 -1.71 -7.50 -15.96
CA ILE A 31 -0.33 -7.53 -16.48
C ILE A 31 0.50 -6.39 -15.91
N TYR A 32 -0.06 -5.18 -15.85
CA TYR A 32 0.62 -4.02 -15.28
C TYR A 32 1.01 -4.27 -13.82
N VAL A 33 0.06 -4.70 -12.98
CA VAL A 33 0.29 -4.98 -11.56
C VAL A 33 1.28 -6.13 -11.38
N LEU A 34 1.17 -7.19 -12.18
CA LEU A 34 2.12 -8.31 -12.16
C LEU A 34 3.55 -7.82 -12.40
N ILE A 35 3.78 -7.10 -13.51
CA ILE A 35 5.12 -6.65 -13.91
C ILE A 35 5.68 -5.64 -12.90
N THR A 36 4.89 -4.62 -12.54
CA THR A 36 5.36 -3.53 -11.68
C THR A 36 5.60 -3.98 -10.25
N SER A 37 4.70 -4.79 -9.67
CA SER A 37 4.91 -5.33 -8.32
C SER A 37 6.07 -6.31 -8.27
N PHE A 38 6.21 -7.19 -9.28
CA PHE A 38 7.34 -8.10 -9.38
C PHE A 38 8.66 -7.34 -9.50
N LEU A 39 8.74 -6.38 -10.43
CA LEU A 39 9.95 -5.60 -10.64
C LEU A 39 10.33 -4.82 -9.40
N SER A 40 9.34 -4.22 -8.71
CA SER A 40 9.56 -3.46 -7.49
C SER A 40 10.16 -4.31 -6.36
N LEU A 41 9.54 -5.45 -6.07
CA LEU A 41 10.07 -6.38 -5.07
C LEU A 41 11.40 -7.01 -5.48
N MET A 42 11.62 -7.22 -6.79
CA MET A 42 12.89 -7.72 -7.30
C MET A 42 14.01 -6.69 -7.13
N ILE A 43 13.74 -5.40 -7.35
CA ILE A 43 14.72 -4.32 -7.10
C ILE A 43 15.09 -4.29 -5.63
N LEU A 44 14.09 -4.22 -4.73
CA LEU A 44 14.34 -4.27 -3.29
C LEU A 44 15.08 -5.55 -2.87
N GLY A 45 14.72 -6.69 -3.44
CA GLY A 45 15.34 -7.99 -3.14
C GLY A 45 16.78 -8.07 -3.65
N GLY A 46 17.06 -7.49 -4.81
CA GLY A 46 18.40 -7.34 -5.35
C GLY A 46 19.26 -6.45 -4.47
N ILE A 47 18.75 -5.28 -4.05
CA ILE A 47 19.45 -4.39 -3.12
C ILE A 47 19.72 -5.13 -1.80
N ALA A 48 18.73 -5.83 -1.25
CA ALA A 48 18.88 -6.63 -0.04
C ALA A 48 19.98 -7.69 -0.18
N PHE A 49 20.00 -8.42 -1.31
CA PHE A 49 20.96 -9.46 -1.61
C PHE A 49 22.39 -8.91 -1.74
N PHE A 50 22.59 -7.84 -2.51
CA PHE A 50 23.93 -7.30 -2.76
C PHE A 50 24.50 -6.51 -1.60
N LEU A 51 23.67 -5.76 -0.86
CA LEU A 51 24.13 -4.97 0.29
C LEU A 51 24.08 -5.76 1.61
N SER A 52 23.45 -6.94 1.64
CA SER A 52 23.18 -7.68 2.88
C SER A 52 22.39 -6.84 3.90
N TRP A 53 21.43 -6.05 3.41
CA TRP A 53 20.54 -5.22 4.22
C TRP A 53 19.13 -5.81 4.26
N PRO A 54 18.44 -5.76 5.42
CA PRO A 54 17.08 -6.28 5.54
C PRO A 54 16.08 -5.33 4.88
N LEU A 55 15.80 -5.51 3.59
CA LEU A 55 14.85 -4.65 2.84
C LEU A 55 13.59 -5.37 2.38
N ILE A 56 13.45 -6.67 2.63
CA ILE A 56 12.29 -7.47 2.25
C ILE A 56 11.49 -7.85 3.48
N PHE A 57 10.31 -7.25 3.61
CA PHE A 57 9.36 -7.54 4.67
C PHE A 57 8.00 -7.92 4.08
N PRO A 58 7.28 -8.89 4.68
CA PRO A 58 5.99 -9.36 4.18
C PRO A 58 4.95 -8.25 3.94
N SER A 59 4.96 -7.16 4.71
CA SER A 59 4.02 -6.05 4.52
C SER A 59 4.24 -5.28 3.20
N LEU A 60 5.43 -5.33 2.61
CA LEU A 60 5.76 -4.62 1.35
C LEU A 60 5.07 -5.22 0.12
N GLY A 61 4.70 -6.51 0.15
CA GLY A 61 3.98 -7.15 -0.95
C GLY A 61 2.60 -6.51 -1.20
N PRO A 62 1.71 -6.48 -0.19
CA PRO A 62 0.44 -5.76 -0.27
C PRO A 62 0.60 -4.26 -0.54
N THR A 63 1.67 -3.62 -0.04
CA THR A 63 2.01 -2.22 -0.36
C THR A 63 2.30 -2.03 -1.85
N ALA A 64 3.17 -2.86 -2.44
CA ALA A 64 3.47 -2.85 -3.87
C ALA A 64 2.19 -3.03 -4.69
N PHE A 65 1.41 -4.07 -4.36
CA PHE A 65 0.15 -4.35 -5.02
C PHE A 65 -0.77 -3.13 -4.99
N LEU A 66 -0.95 -2.51 -3.83
CA LEU A 66 -1.86 -1.39 -3.67
C LEU A 66 -1.41 -0.14 -4.44
N ILE A 67 -0.11 0.19 -4.40
CA ILE A 67 0.49 1.30 -5.14
C ILE A 67 0.23 1.15 -6.64
N PHE A 68 0.39 -0.05 -7.21
CA PHE A 68 0.26 -0.26 -8.64
C PHE A 68 -1.16 -0.58 -9.10
N TYR A 69 -2.00 -1.16 -8.24
CA TYR A 69 -3.38 -1.53 -8.56
C TYR A 69 -4.34 -0.34 -8.50
N ALA A 70 -4.24 0.51 -7.46
CA ALA A 70 -5.23 1.54 -7.16
C ALA A 70 -4.61 2.95 -6.92
N PRO A 71 -3.79 3.49 -7.84
CA PRO A 71 -3.04 4.74 -7.64
C PRO A 71 -3.90 6.00 -7.42
N ALA A 72 -5.16 5.97 -7.86
CA ALA A 72 -6.11 7.07 -7.64
C ALA A 72 -6.71 7.07 -6.22
N ARG A 73 -6.63 5.95 -5.49
CA ARG A 73 -7.19 5.84 -4.14
C ARG A 73 -6.21 6.39 -3.12
N ALA A 74 -6.71 7.19 -2.17
CA ALA A 74 -5.90 7.81 -1.12
C ALA A 74 -5.04 6.80 -0.33
N MET A 75 -5.55 5.57 -0.15
CA MET A 75 -4.82 4.49 0.50
C MET A 75 -3.52 4.05 -0.18
N SER A 76 -3.35 4.39 -1.46
CA SER A 76 -2.14 4.09 -2.23
C SER A 76 -1.15 5.26 -2.25
N TRP A 77 -1.53 6.45 -1.78
CA TRP A 77 -0.70 7.65 -1.91
C TRP A 77 0.56 7.56 -1.02
N PRO A 78 1.69 8.18 -1.43
CA PRO A 78 2.94 8.18 -0.67
C PRO A 78 2.78 8.58 0.79
N ARG A 79 2.04 9.67 1.05
CA ARG A 79 1.72 10.13 2.40
C ARG A 79 1.09 9.02 3.25
N ASN A 80 0.02 8.40 2.76
CA ASN A 80 -0.72 7.39 3.50
C ASN A 80 0.10 6.10 3.66
N CYS A 81 0.85 5.71 2.63
CA CYS A 81 1.79 4.58 2.69
C CYS A 81 2.80 4.78 3.84
N LEU A 82 3.53 5.89 3.83
CA LEU A 82 4.57 6.17 4.83
C LEU A 82 3.96 6.34 6.23
N LEU A 83 2.99 7.25 6.38
CA LEU A 83 2.40 7.54 7.69
C LEU A 83 1.63 6.36 8.25
N GLY A 84 0.94 5.59 7.41
CA GLY A 84 0.24 4.38 7.81
C GLY A 84 1.22 3.35 8.37
N HIS A 85 2.29 3.01 7.64
CA HIS A 85 3.29 2.06 8.12
C HIS A 85 4.02 2.54 9.38
N LEU A 86 4.38 3.83 9.47
CA LEU A 86 4.99 4.39 10.68
C LEU A 86 4.04 4.32 11.88
N THR A 87 2.74 4.57 11.67
CA THR A 87 1.71 4.43 12.69
C THR A 87 1.58 2.96 13.12
N GLY A 88 1.54 2.03 12.17
CA GLY A 88 1.48 0.59 12.47
C GLY A 88 2.70 0.11 13.24
N MET A 89 3.90 0.55 12.84
CA MET A 89 5.13 0.25 13.55
C MET A 89 5.11 0.79 14.99
N LEU A 90 4.71 2.06 15.17
CA LEU A 90 4.61 2.69 16.48
C LEU A 90 3.61 1.95 17.38
N CYS A 91 2.38 1.74 16.92
CA CYS A 91 1.36 1.02 17.67
C CYS A 91 1.82 -0.41 18.00
N GLY A 92 2.42 -1.11 17.04
CA GLY A 92 2.92 -2.46 17.25
C GLY A 92 4.07 -2.53 18.26
N PHE A 93 5.02 -1.61 18.24
CA PHE A 93 6.08 -1.56 19.26
C PHE A 93 5.58 -1.18 20.64
N LEU A 94 4.62 -0.24 20.75
CA LEU A 94 3.99 0.08 22.03
C LEU A 94 3.30 -1.14 22.62
N ILE A 95 2.60 -1.91 21.78
CA ILE A 95 1.93 -3.13 22.22
C ILE A 95 2.92 -4.25 22.53
N TYR A 96 3.99 -4.40 21.75
CA TYR A 96 5.08 -5.33 22.07
C TYR A 96 5.70 -5.00 23.43
N PHE A 97 5.95 -3.72 23.71
CA PHE A 97 6.50 -3.27 25.00
C PHE A 97 5.56 -3.59 26.16
N ILE A 98 4.27 -3.29 26.04
CA ILE A 98 3.27 -3.64 27.06
C ILE A 98 3.22 -5.16 27.26
N PHE A 99 3.23 -5.93 26.17
CA PHE A 99 3.22 -7.38 26.22
C PHE A 99 4.48 -7.93 26.93
N TYR A 100 5.66 -7.40 26.59
CA TYR A 100 6.92 -7.77 27.22
C TYR A 100 6.93 -7.47 28.72
N CYS A 101 6.33 -6.35 29.16
CA CYS A 101 6.17 -6.04 30.59
C CYS A 101 5.24 -7.02 31.31
N PHE A 102 4.23 -7.57 30.64
CA PHE A 102 3.28 -8.53 31.23
C PHE A 102 3.80 -9.97 31.22
N SER A 103 4.37 -10.41 30.11
CA SER A 103 4.79 -11.80 29.86
C SER A 103 6.08 -11.82 29.00
N PRO A 104 7.25 -11.54 29.61
CA PRO A 104 8.51 -11.41 28.86
C PRO A 104 8.88 -12.67 28.08
N GLU A 105 8.71 -13.85 28.68
CA GLU A 105 9.07 -15.13 28.06
C GLU A 105 8.24 -15.41 26.80
N GLU A 106 6.91 -15.24 26.88
CA GLU A 106 6.02 -15.41 25.73
C GLU A 106 6.23 -14.34 24.64
N ALA A 107 6.63 -13.13 25.03
CA ALA A 107 6.84 -12.03 24.08
C ALA A 107 7.97 -12.33 23.08
N VAL A 108 9.06 -12.93 23.55
CA VAL A 108 10.26 -13.20 22.74
C VAL A 108 10.18 -14.54 22.00
N GLN A 109 9.29 -15.45 22.41
CA GLN A 109 9.09 -16.73 21.73
C GLN A 109 8.54 -16.54 20.30
N SER A 110 8.95 -17.41 19.38
CA SER A 110 8.45 -17.41 18.00
C SER A 110 7.03 -17.95 17.85
N GLU A 111 6.58 -18.76 18.82
CA GLU A 111 5.30 -19.46 18.78
C GLU A 111 4.14 -18.55 19.21
N PHE A 112 2.97 -18.77 18.61
CA PHE A 112 1.76 -18.02 18.94
C PHE A 112 0.95 -18.76 20.02
N GLY A 113 1.10 -18.34 21.27
CA GLY A 113 0.17 -18.64 22.36
C GLY A 113 -1.08 -17.74 22.34
N LEU A 114 -2.04 -18.01 23.24
CA LEU A 114 -3.25 -17.20 23.38
C LEU A 114 -2.93 -15.74 23.73
N THR A 115 -2.01 -15.50 24.67
CA THR A 115 -1.60 -14.16 25.11
C THR A 115 -0.96 -13.39 23.95
N LYS A 116 0.04 -13.98 23.27
CA LYS A 116 0.69 -13.35 22.12
C LYS A 116 -0.30 -13.03 21.01
N THR A 117 -1.24 -13.94 20.73
CA THR A 117 -2.30 -13.72 19.74
C THR A 117 -3.19 -12.53 20.11
N LEU A 118 -3.57 -12.40 21.38
CA LEU A 118 -4.36 -11.27 21.88
C LEU A 118 -3.62 -9.93 21.69
N PHE A 119 -2.36 -9.84 22.11
CA PHE A 119 -1.58 -8.60 21.96
C PHE A 119 -1.34 -8.26 20.50
N VAL A 120 -0.92 -9.22 19.67
CA VAL A 120 -0.64 -9.00 18.24
C VAL A 120 -1.91 -8.58 17.49
N SER A 121 -3.05 -9.24 17.72
CA SER A 121 -4.33 -8.83 17.12
C SER A 121 -4.81 -7.47 17.65
N GLY A 122 -4.60 -7.17 18.93
CA GLY A 122 -4.86 -5.86 19.52
C GLY A 122 -4.06 -4.75 18.84
N ALA A 123 -2.77 -4.97 18.54
CA ALA A 123 -1.95 -4.02 17.82
C ALA A 123 -2.51 -3.69 16.43
N VAL A 124 -3.02 -4.69 15.72
CA VAL A 124 -3.68 -4.51 14.42
C VAL A 124 -4.94 -3.66 14.57
N GLY A 125 -5.79 -3.95 15.56
CA GLY A 125 -7.02 -3.18 15.82
C GLY A 125 -6.75 -1.73 16.18
N ILE A 126 -5.78 -1.48 17.07
CA ILE A 126 -5.36 -0.13 17.48
C ILE A 126 -4.76 0.63 16.30
N THR A 127 -3.95 -0.03 15.47
CA THR A 127 -3.39 0.58 14.26
C THR A 127 -4.48 0.96 13.26
N ALA A 128 -5.45 0.09 13.04
CA ALA A 128 -6.59 0.37 12.16
C ALA A 128 -7.38 1.59 12.66
N LEU A 129 -7.69 1.64 13.97
CA LEU A 129 -8.33 2.79 14.60
C LEU A 129 -7.52 4.07 14.39
N ALA A 130 -6.22 4.04 14.69
CA ALA A 130 -5.35 5.21 14.56
C ALA A 130 -5.30 5.74 13.11
N MET A 131 -5.19 4.85 12.12
CA MET A 131 -5.18 5.24 10.71
C MET A 131 -6.51 5.84 10.24
N VAL A 132 -7.64 5.31 10.72
CA VAL A 132 -8.98 5.87 10.44
C VAL A 132 -9.08 7.28 11.02
N LEU A 133 -8.74 7.45 12.30
CA LEU A 133 -8.83 8.74 12.98
C LEU A 133 -7.91 9.80 12.36
N ALA A 134 -6.75 9.40 11.83
CA ALA A 134 -5.78 10.32 11.24
C ALA A 134 -5.92 10.53 9.71
N ASP A 135 -6.92 9.93 9.05
CA ASP A 135 -7.13 9.98 7.58
C ASP A 135 -5.87 9.57 6.78
N ILE A 136 -5.16 8.56 7.28
CA ILE A 136 -3.92 8.00 6.68
C ILE A 136 -4.06 6.50 6.40
N LEU A 137 -5.28 6.06 6.08
CA LEU A 137 -5.59 4.67 5.78
C LEU A 137 -4.59 4.07 4.79
N HIS A 138 -3.87 3.03 5.23
CA HIS A 138 -3.05 2.20 4.39
C HIS A 138 -3.12 0.77 4.93
N PRO A 139 -4.07 -0.07 4.45
CA PRO A 139 -4.30 -1.40 5.02
C PRO A 139 -3.06 -2.29 5.17
N PRO A 140 -2.05 -2.26 4.26
CA PRO A 140 -0.80 -3.01 4.48
C PRO A 140 -0.06 -2.68 5.78
N ALA A 141 -0.28 -1.49 6.36
CA ALA A 141 0.31 -1.12 7.65
C ALA A 141 -0.20 -1.96 8.83
N ALA A 142 -1.38 -2.59 8.72
CA ALA A 142 -1.85 -3.57 9.68
C ALA A 142 -0.86 -4.75 9.81
N SER A 143 -0.29 -5.20 8.69
CA SER A 143 0.76 -6.23 8.71
C SER A 143 2.03 -5.73 9.39
N THR A 144 2.41 -4.46 9.23
CA THR A 144 3.57 -3.87 9.93
C THR A 144 3.35 -3.79 11.44
N ALA A 145 2.13 -3.48 11.89
CA ALA A 145 1.77 -3.56 13.30
C ALA A 145 1.89 -4.98 13.85
N MET A 146 1.43 -5.96 13.07
CA MET A 146 1.57 -7.38 13.41
C MET A 146 3.05 -7.81 13.50
N LEU A 147 3.89 -7.38 12.55
CA LEU A 147 5.33 -7.63 12.59
C LEU A 147 5.98 -7.05 13.85
N SER A 148 5.64 -5.80 14.17
CA SER A 148 6.24 -5.08 15.30
C SER A 148 5.77 -5.65 16.63
N ALA A 149 4.47 -5.90 16.78
CA ALA A 149 3.89 -6.54 17.98
C ALA A 149 4.29 -8.02 18.13
N GLY A 150 4.60 -8.69 17.03
CA GLY A 150 5.08 -10.07 17.03
C GLY A 150 6.54 -10.24 17.43
N GLY A 151 7.29 -9.13 17.54
CA GLY A 151 8.73 -9.15 17.83
C GLY A 151 9.59 -9.58 16.63
N TYR A 152 9.12 -9.33 15.40
CA TYR A 152 9.86 -9.70 14.18
C TYR A 152 10.98 -8.73 13.81
N PHE A 153 10.99 -7.52 14.40
CA PHE A 153 12.11 -6.58 14.30
C PHE A 153 13.08 -6.84 15.47
N LYS A 154 14.17 -7.54 15.21
CA LYS A 154 15.13 -8.02 16.23
C LYS A 154 16.13 -6.96 16.67
N ASP A 155 16.46 -6.04 15.78
CA ASP A 155 17.44 -4.99 16.03
C ASP A 155 17.09 -3.69 15.29
N PRO A 156 17.74 -2.56 15.65
CA PRO A 156 17.50 -1.28 15.00
C PRO A 156 17.84 -1.25 13.49
N ILE A 157 18.70 -2.15 13.01
CA ILE A 157 19.07 -2.23 11.59
C ILE A 157 17.90 -2.79 10.77
N GLU A 158 17.16 -3.77 11.29
CA GLU A 158 15.93 -4.25 10.64
C GLU A 158 14.85 -3.17 10.56
N VAL A 159 14.70 -2.36 11.62
CA VAL A 159 13.78 -1.20 11.63
C VAL A 159 14.20 -0.18 10.57
N LEU A 160 15.48 0.18 10.54
CA LEU A 160 16.02 1.11 9.54
C LEU A 160 15.87 0.56 8.13
N GLY A 161 16.17 -0.72 7.92
CA GLY A 161 16.03 -1.41 6.65
C GLY A 161 14.58 -1.39 6.16
N PHE A 162 13.61 -1.61 7.04
CA PHE A 162 12.20 -1.47 6.69
C PHE A 162 11.83 -0.04 6.28
N VAL A 163 12.25 0.97 7.05
CA VAL A 163 12.00 2.38 6.72
C VAL A 163 12.62 2.75 5.37
N LEU A 164 13.83 2.27 5.08
CA LEU A 164 14.47 2.46 3.78
C LEU A 164 13.69 1.76 2.67
N ALA A 165 13.23 0.53 2.89
CA ALA A 165 12.42 -0.20 1.92
C ALA A 165 11.10 0.52 1.61
N LEU A 166 10.45 1.14 2.62
CA LEU A 166 9.28 2.00 2.43
C LEU A 166 9.58 3.23 1.58
N VAL A 167 10.71 3.88 1.79
CA VAL A 167 11.12 5.02 0.98
C VAL A 167 11.37 4.57 -0.46
N PHE A 168 12.09 3.48 -0.66
CA PHE A 168 12.39 2.94 -2.00
C PHE A 168 11.12 2.55 -2.76
N ILE A 169 10.20 1.79 -2.15
CA ILE A 169 8.97 1.37 -2.83
C ILE A 169 8.07 2.55 -3.21
N VAL A 170 8.02 3.60 -2.37
CA VAL A 170 7.31 4.83 -2.68
C VAL A 170 7.98 5.57 -3.84
N MET A 171 9.32 5.64 -3.85
CA MET A 171 10.08 6.26 -4.94
C MET A 171 9.89 5.51 -6.26
N GLU A 172 9.91 4.18 -6.24
CA GLU A 172 9.60 3.34 -7.39
C GLU A 172 8.18 3.59 -7.89
N GLY A 173 7.19 3.64 -6.99
CA GLY A 173 5.80 3.99 -7.32
C GLY A 173 5.69 5.34 -8.03
N ILE A 174 6.36 6.37 -7.51
CA ILE A 174 6.38 7.70 -8.12
C ILE A 174 7.00 7.66 -9.52
N VAL A 175 8.15 6.99 -9.67
CA VAL A 175 8.87 6.90 -10.96
C VAL A 175 8.05 6.12 -11.98
N ILE A 176 7.57 4.94 -11.64
CA ILE A 176 6.83 4.04 -12.53
C ILE A 176 5.51 4.67 -12.97
N HIS A 177 4.75 5.30 -12.05
CA HIS A 177 3.50 5.98 -12.42
C HIS A 177 3.75 7.17 -13.35
N ARG A 178 4.78 7.99 -13.08
CA ARG A 178 5.15 9.12 -13.95
C ARG A 178 5.61 8.67 -15.34
N LEU A 179 6.37 7.58 -15.42
CA LEU A 179 6.78 6.98 -16.69
C LEU A 179 5.57 6.41 -17.46
N SER A 180 4.59 5.86 -16.75
CA SER A 180 3.35 5.32 -17.33
C SER A 180 2.31 6.39 -17.68
N GLY A 181 2.57 7.67 -17.35
CA GLY A 181 1.63 8.78 -17.57
C GLY A 181 0.47 8.83 -16.58
N ILE A 182 0.54 8.08 -15.48
CA ILE A 182 -0.45 8.07 -14.42
C ILE A 182 -0.14 9.25 -13.48
N ILE A 183 -1.15 10.07 -13.21
CA ILE A 183 -1.06 11.12 -12.19
C ILE A 183 -1.10 10.43 -10.82
N TYR A 184 -0.03 10.57 -10.04
CA TYR A 184 0.10 9.96 -8.73
C TYR A 184 0.27 11.06 -7.66
N PRO A 185 -0.82 11.42 -6.94
CA PRO A 185 -0.78 12.45 -5.91
C PRO A 185 0.13 12.07 -4.75
N LEU A 186 1.02 12.97 -4.34
CA LEU A 186 1.97 12.69 -3.26
C LEU A 186 1.36 12.86 -1.87
N TRP A 187 0.45 13.83 -1.70
CA TRP A 187 -0.04 14.27 -0.38
C TRP A 187 -1.55 14.44 -0.33
N LYS A 188 -2.11 15.17 -1.31
CA LYS A 188 -3.53 15.42 -1.45
C LYS A 188 -3.86 15.36 -2.94
N GLY A 189 -4.86 14.57 -3.29
CA GLY A 189 -5.48 14.51 -4.61
C GLY A 189 -6.99 14.60 -4.46
N GLU A 190 -7.68 14.56 -5.59
CA GLU A 190 -9.13 14.36 -5.60
C GLU A 190 -9.41 12.96 -5.04
N LYS A 191 -10.11 12.88 -3.90
CA LYS A 191 -10.53 11.57 -3.37
C LYS A 191 -11.51 11.02 -4.40
N SER A 192 -11.27 9.84 -4.97
CA SER A 192 -12.31 9.23 -5.82
C SER A 192 -13.48 8.84 -4.91
N GLU A 193 -14.50 9.70 -4.91
CA GLU A 193 -15.78 9.54 -4.24
C GLU A 193 -16.56 8.42 -4.92
N GLU A 194 -16.17 7.19 -4.63
CA GLU A 194 -17.07 6.07 -4.78
C GLU A 194 -16.71 5.03 -3.75
N GLN A 195 -17.51 5.00 -2.67
CA GLN A 195 -17.74 3.80 -1.89
C GLN A 195 -19.08 3.23 -2.33
N PRO A 196 -19.14 1.97 -2.79
CA PRO A 196 -20.42 1.36 -3.18
C PRO A 196 -21.35 1.30 -1.96
N PHE A 197 -22.66 1.42 -2.20
CA PHE A 197 -23.67 1.27 -1.17
C PHE A 197 -23.46 -0.02 -0.38
N ILE A 198 -23.36 0.10 0.95
CA ILE A 198 -23.36 -1.05 1.85
C ILE A 198 -24.81 -1.33 2.22
N ARG A 199 -25.37 -2.42 1.68
CA ARG A 199 -26.66 -2.95 2.13
C ARG A 199 -26.51 -3.56 3.51
N THR A 200 -27.12 -2.94 4.51
CA THR A 200 -27.25 -3.50 5.85
C THR A 200 -28.69 -3.98 6.07
N LYS A 201 -28.92 -4.78 7.11
CA LYS A 201 -30.29 -5.13 7.54
C LYS A 201 -31.12 -3.91 7.98
N ILE A 202 -30.47 -2.77 8.20
CA ILE A 202 -31.06 -1.52 8.71
C ILE A 202 -31.28 -0.51 7.56
N GLY A 203 -30.77 -0.78 6.35
CA GLY A 203 -30.89 0.11 5.19
C GLY A 203 -29.60 0.17 4.36
N GLU A 204 -29.64 0.92 3.26
CA GLU A 204 -28.47 1.22 2.44
C GLU A 204 -27.70 2.42 3.03
N VAL A 205 -26.39 2.26 3.24
CA VAL A 205 -25.49 3.30 3.77
C VAL A 205 -24.39 3.56 2.72
N GLY A 206 -24.28 4.80 2.24
CA GLY A 206 -23.26 5.23 1.28
C GLY A 206 -23.64 6.52 0.52
N GLU A 207 -22.65 7.21 -0.02
CA GLU A 207 -22.83 8.36 -0.92
C GLU A 207 -22.79 7.86 -2.38
N ALA A 208 -23.82 8.22 -3.14
CA ALA A 208 -23.99 7.81 -4.52
C ALA A 208 -23.17 8.69 -5.48
N PRO A 209 -22.83 8.18 -6.68
CA PRO A 209 -23.18 8.98 -7.85
C PRO A 209 -23.95 8.13 -8.87
N PRO A 210 -25.25 8.39 -9.08
CA PRO A 210 -25.87 8.11 -10.35
C PRO A 210 -25.81 9.43 -11.14
N SER A 211 -24.82 9.60 -12.00
CA SER A 211 -24.94 10.62 -13.05
C SER A 211 -25.47 9.95 -14.30
N ASP A 212 -26.58 10.45 -14.85
CA ASP A 212 -27.12 10.02 -16.16
C ASP A 212 -26.20 10.39 -17.34
N ASP A 213 -25.09 11.08 -17.08
CA ASP A 213 -24.12 11.47 -18.10
C ASP A 213 -23.18 10.30 -18.47
N PRO A 214 -23.23 9.78 -19.71
CA PRO A 214 -22.37 8.70 -20.17
C PRO A 214 -20.88 9.06 -20.15
N TYR A 215 -20.50 10.35 -20.25
CA TYR A 215 -19.10 10.77 -20.21
C TYR A 215 -18.52 10.77 -18.80
N THR A 216 -19.32 11.20 -17.80
CA THR A 216 -18.97 11.10 -16.38
C THR A 216 -18.80 9.65 -15.96
N ASN A 217 -19.69 8.74 -16.39
CA ASN A 217 -19.56 7.30 -16.13
C ASN A 217 -18.32 6.68 -16.81
N LEU A 218 -17.94 7.15 -18.00
CA LEU A 218 -16.73 6.71 -18.69
C LEU A 218 -15.46 7.19 -17.98
N ALA A 219 -15.39 8.47 -17.61
CA ALA A 219 -14.28 9.02 -16.83
C ALA A 219 -14.15 8.30 -15.47
N HIS A 220 -15.29 8.04 -14.83
CA HIS A 220 -15.39 7.31 -13.58
C HIS A 220 -14.86 5.85 -13.71
N ARG A 221 -15.27 5.12 -14.75
CA ARG A 221 -14.74 3.78 -15.09
C ARG A 221 -13.24 3.78 -15.37
N LEU A 222 -12.72 4.83 -16.03
CA LEU A 222 -11.30 4.98 -16.33
C LEU A 222 -10.45 5.24 -15.08
N VAL A 223 -10.98 6.00 -14.11
CA VAL A 223 -10.30 6.31 -12.85
C VAL A 223 -10.35 5.14 -11.87
N ASN A 224 -11.50 4.48 -11.73
CA ASN A 224 -11.71 3.42 -10.75
C ASN A 224 -11.48 1.99 -11.28
N ARG A 225 -11.18 1.82 -12.57
CA ARG A 225 -10.81 0.55 -13.23
C ARG A 225 -11.76 -0.62 -12.92
N ARG A 226 -13.04 -0.30 -12.66
CA ARG A 226 -14.12 -1.29 -12.50
C ARG A 226 -14.92 -1.31 -13.81
N GLU A 227 -15.13 -2.51 -14.34
CA GLU A 227 -16.11 -2.75 -15.40
C GLU A 227 -17.52 -2.56 -14.85
#